data_AF-A0A2R7QTD2-F1
#
_entry.id   AF-A0A2R7QTD2-F1
#
_cell.length_a   1.000
_cell.length_b   1.000
_cell.length_c   1.000
_cell.angle_alpha   90.00
_cell.angle_beta   90.00
_cell.angle_gamma   90.00
#
_symmetry.space_group_name_H-M   'P 1'
#
loop_
_entity.id
_entity.type
_entity.pdbx_description
1 polymer ?
#
loop_
_entity_poly.entity_id
_entity_poly.type
_entity_poly.pdbx_seq_one_letter_code
_entity_poly.pdbx_strand_id
1 'polypeptide(L)'
;MVMALSMAFASHAAPGIDREAWRGDLAVLKQTLQDDYAHLAWVASTQSGVDLPALERDAQQAIATAGSDAQAEQALRTFLAGFHDGHLKLLDRQAAGASAPTPAAVDPRRLDASTGCAALGVLDEGRHDYSVPLQALPGYHATAGGADPALRSGVIALADGHRLGLLRLHEFDALRYPGLCHRLWGQLRHADAVNDMRATLNDAWVAEIAATLRRFQQQGVDAVLVDVGTNPGGDDSGDTLARLF
;
A
#
# COMPACT_ATOMS: atom_id res chain seq x y z
N MET A 1 -75.32 -1.56 2.77
CA MET A 1 -74.54 -2.76 2.40
C MET A 1 -73.31 -2.28 1.62
N VAL A 2 -72.14 -2.53 2.21
CA VAL A 2 -70.75 -2.36 1.76
C VAL A 2 -70.30 -0.94 1.33
N MET A 3 -69.59 -0.30 2.24
CA MET A 3 -68.76 0.90 2.06
C MET A 3 -67.36 0.44 1.62
N ALA A 4 -66.92 0.80 0.42
CA ALA A 4 -65.59 0.46 -0.08
C ALA A 4 -64.57 1.48 0.45
N LEU A 5 -63.67 1.02 1.32
CA LEU A 5 -62.58 1.82 1.87
C LEU A 5 -61.38 1.74 0.91
N SER A 6 -61.17 2.78 0.10
CA SER A 6 -59.97 2.92 -0.72
C SER A 6 -58.76 3.18 0.19
N MET A 7 -57.95 2.16 0.44
CA MET A 7 -56.63 2.33 1.04
C MET A 7 -55.71 2.99 0.02
N ALA A 8 -55.40 4.27 0.25
CA ALA A 8 -54.31 4.95 -0.42
C ALA A 8 -52.99 4.38 0.10
N PHE A 9 -52.29 3.62 -0.73
CA PHE A 9 -50.90 3.25 -0.47
C PHE A 9 -50.06 4.53 -0.61
N ALA A 10 -49.61 5.07 0.52
CA ALA A 10 -48.54 6.07 0.53
C ALA A 10 -47.27 5.40 0.01
N SER A 11 -46.93 5.65 -1.27
CA SER A 11 -45.60 5.36 -1.81
C SER A 11 -44.60 6.16 -1.00
N HIS A 12 -43.88 5.50 -0.09
CA HIS A 12 -42.63 6.04 0.43
C HIS A 12 -41.66 6.02 -0.74
N ALA A 13 -41.50 7.17 -1.40
CA ALA A 13 -40.42 7.35 -2.36
C ALA A 13 -39.12 6.95 -1.65
N ALA A 14 -38.40 5.98 -2.22
CA ALA A 14 -37.06 5.67 -1.77
C ALA A 14 -36.26 6.99 -1.73
N PRO A 15 -35.42 7.22 -0.71
CA PRO A 15 -34.57 8.40 -0.68
C PRO A 15 -33.84 8.49 -2.02
N GLY A 16 -33.92 9.66 -2.66
CA GLY A 16 -33.27 9.89 -3.94
C GLY A 16 -31.76 9.66 -3.82
N ILE A 17 -31.13 9.20 -4.89
CA ILE A 17 -29.68 9.07 -4.96
C ILE A 17 -28.97 10.41 -4.67
N ASP A 18 -27.98 10.37 -3.77
CA ASP A 18 -27.07 11.48 -3.54
C ASP A 18 -25.88 11.44 -4.52
N ARG A 19 -26.08 12.05 -5.69
CA ARG A 19 -25.05 12.08 -6.74
C ARG A 19 -23.82 12.89 -6.37
N GLU A 20 -23.95 13.84 -5.44
CA GLU A 20 -22.80 14.64 -4.99
C GLU A 20 -21.89 13.78 -4.11
N ALA A 21 -22.47 13.02 -3.17
CA ALA A 21 -21.74 12.04 -2.38
C ALA A 21 -20.98 11.04 -3.27
N TRP A 22 -21.63 10.46 -4.28
CA TRP A 22 -20.99 9.52 -5.21
C TRP A 22 -19.84 10.14 -6.04
N ARG A 23 -19.94 11.42 -6.41
CA ARG A 23 -18.81 12.14 -7.03
C ARG A 23 -17.66 12.35 -6.05
N GLY A 24 -17.99 12.61 -4.78
CA GLY A 24 -17.03 12.63 -3.68
C GLY A 24 -16.30 11.29 -3.56
N ASP A 25 -17.03 10.17 -3.59
CA ASP A 25 -16.45 8.83 -3.55
C ASP A 25 -15.52 8.55 -4.74
N LEU A 26 -15.90 8.97 -5.96
CA LEU A 26 -15.00 8.89 -7.12
C LEU A 26 -13.72 9.70 -6.91
N ALA A 27 -13.81 10.91 -6.34
CA ALA A 27 -12.66 11.74 -6.06
C ALA A 27 -11.72 11.10 -5.01
N VAL A 28 -12.29 10.54 -3.94
CA VAL A 28 -11.53 9.79 -2.92
C VAL A 28 -10.87 8.57 -3.55
N LEU A 29 -11.61 7.78 -4.33
CA LEU A 29 -11.08 6.59 -5.01
C LEU A 29 -9.89 6.95 -5.91
N LYS A 30 -9.99 8.03 -6.68
CA LYS A 30 -8.88 8.51 -7.52
C LYS A 30 -7.66 8.88 -6.69
N GLN A 31 -7.85 9.59 -5.58
CA GLN A 31 -6.75 9.96 -4.69
C GLN A 31 -6.09 8.72 -4.09
N THR A 32 -6.86 7.74 -3.62
CA THR A 32 -6.34 6.47 -3.12
C THR A 32 -5.55 5.70 -4.19
N LEU A 33 -6.02 5.68 -5.44
CA LEU A 33 -5.24 5.07 -6.53
C LEU A 33 -3.93 5.82 -6.77
N GLN A 34 -3.90 7.14 -6.68
CA GLN A 34 -2.68 7.93 -6.83
C GLN A 34 -1.67 7.69 -5.70
N ASP A 35 -2.18 7.50 -4.48
CA ASP A 35 -1.35 7.36 -3.30
C ASP A 35 -0.83 5.92 -3.13
N ASP A 36 -1.66 4.91 -3.46
CA ASP A 36 -1.43 3.53 -3.02
C ASP A 36 -1.40 2.48 -4.15
N TYR A 37 -1.82 2.80 -5.39
CA TYR A 37 -1.86 1.80 -6.47
C TYR A 37 -0.54 1.69 -7.21
N ALA A 38 0.24 0.64 -6.91
CA ALA A 38 1.54 0.38 -7.52
C ALA A 38 1.48 0.45 -9.07
N HIS A 39 0.56 -0.23 -9.73
CA HIS A 39 0.62 -0.25 -11.20
C HIS A 39 0.16 1.05 -11.89
N LEU A 40 -0.12 2.15 -11.17
CA LEU A 40 -0.66 3.37 -11.77
C LEU A 40 0.28 3.95 -12.85
N ALA A 41 1.59 3.98 -12.61
CA ALA A 41 2.55 4.51 -13.59
C ALA A 41 2.55 3.68 -14.89
N TRP A 42 2.47 2.34 -14.76
CA TRP A 42 2.34 1.45 -15.90
C TRP A 42 1.00 1.65 -16.63
N VAL A 43 -0.13 1.69 -15.90
CA VAL A 43 -1.45 1.91 -16.48
C VAL A 43 -1.54 3.27 -17.19
N ALA A 44 -0.89 4.30 -16.67
CA ALA A 44 -0.84 5.62 -17.28
C ALA A 44 0.11 5.71 -18.50
N SER A 45 0.93 4.69 -18.75
CA SER A 45 1.84 4.66 -19.89
C SER A 45 1.10 4.45 -21.22
N THR A 46 1.70 4.88 -22.33
CA THR A 46 1.14 4.62 -23.67
C THR A 46 1.09 3.13 -24.04
N GLN A 47 1.81 2.29 -23.31
CA GLN A 47 1.95 0.86 -23.60
C GLN A 47 0.84 0.03 -22.95
N SER A 48 0.17 0.53 -21.92
CA SER A 48 -0.92 -0.17 -21.24
C SER A 48 -2.16 -0.32 -22.14
N GLY A 49 -2.35 0.63 -23.07
CA GLY A 49 -3.57 0.76 -23.87
C GLY A 49 -4.78 1.28 -23.09
N VAL A 50 -4.61 1.73 -21.84
CA VAL A 50 -5.68 2.26 -20.98
C VAL A 50 -5.77 3.77 -21.11
N ASP A 51 -6.94 4.30 -21.46
CA ASP A 51 -7.24 5.74 -21.47
C ASP A 51 -7.85 6.16 -20.13
N LEU A 52 -6.99 6.43 -19.13
CA LEU A 52 -7.41 6.87 -17.81
C LEU A 52 -8.31 8.13 -17.84
N PRO A 53 -8.01 9.17 -18.63
CA PRO A 53 -8.92 10.31 -18.80
C PRO A 53 -10.30 9.93 -19.34
N ALA A 54 -10.41 8.98 -20.28
CA ALA A 54 -11.71 8.51 -20.77
C ALA A 54 -12.47 7.76 -19.69
N LEU A 55 -11.81 6.85 -18.96
CA LEU A 55 -12.44 6.12 -17.86
C LEU A 55 -13.00 7.08 -16.80
N GLU A 56 -12.27 8.14 -16.43
CA GLU A 56 -12.77 9.14 -15.49
C GLU A 56 -14.01 9.87 -16.04
N ARG A 57 -13.96 10.35 -17.29
CA ARG A 57 -15.10 11.05 -17.90
C ARG A 57 -16.34 10.17 -17.95
N ASP A 58 -16.18 8.90 -18.31
CA ASP A 58 -17.26 7.94 -18.40
C ASP A 58 -17.87 7.65 -17.02
N ALA A 59 -17.03 7.52 -15.99
CA ALA A 59 -17.47 7.34 -14.61
C ALA A 59 -18.25 8.57 -14.10
N GLN A 60 -17.75 9.78 -14.33
CA GLN A 60 -18.43 11.02 -13.95
C GLN A 60 -19.81 11.13 -14.62
N GLN A 61 -19.90 10.79 -15.91
CA GLN A 61 -21.14 10.82 -16.68
C GLN A 61 -22.14 9.75 -16.18
N ALA A 62 -21.66 8.55 -15.91
CA ALA A 62 -22.48 7.46 -15.37
C ALA A 62 -23.06 7.83 -14.00
N ILE A 63 -22.25 8.41 -13.09
CA ILE A 63 -22.73 8.90 -11.79
C ILE A 63 -23.74 10.04 -11.96
N ALA A 64 -23.49 10.98 -12.89
CA ALA A 64 -24.38 12.11 -13.13
C ALA A 64 -25.78 11.67 -13.59
N THR A 65 -25.87 10.56 -14.33
CA THR A 65 -27.12 10.02 -14.88
C THR A 65 -27.73 8.88 -14.06
N ALA A 66 -27.03 8.40 -13.02
CA ALA A 66 -27.49 7.30 -12.18
C ALA A 66 -28.85 7.61 -11.55
N GLY A 67 -29.79 6.68 -11.64
CA GLY A 67 -31.11 6.71 -11.03
C GLY A 67 -31.18 6.01 -9.66
N SER A 68 -30.11 5.31 -9.27
CA SER A 68 -30.03 4.60 -7.98
C SER A 68 -28.58 4.45 -7.52
N ASP A 69 -28.38 4.23 -6.21
CA ASP A 69 -27.07 3.93 -5.63
C ASP A 69 -26.38 2.76 -6.32
N ALA A 70 -27.13 1.71 -6.68
CA ALA A 70 -26.57 0.55 -7.39
C ALA A 70 -25.98 0.93 -8.76
N GLN A 71 -26.58 1.89 -9.46
CA GLN A 71 -26.04 2.37 -10.74
C GLN A 71 -24.80 3.25 -10.54
N ALA A 72 -24.75 4.07 -9.49
CA ALA A 72 -23.56 4.86 -9.18
C ALA A 72 -22.40 3.97 -8.67
N GLU A 73 -22.67 2.98 -7.84
CA GLU A 73 -21.69 1.97 -7.44
C GLU A 73 -21.15 1.20 -8.64
N GLN A 74 -22.04 0.80 -9.56
CA GLN A 74 -21.63 0.14 -10.79
C GLN A 74 -20.73 1.04 -11.64
N ALA A 75 -20.93 2.36 -11.65
CA ALA A 75 -20.04 3.28 -12.35
C ALA A 75 -18.60 3.24 -11.77
N LEU A 76 -18.46 3.21 -10.44
CA LEU A 76 -17.15 3.06 -9.79
C LEU A 76 -16.51 1.69 -10.09
N ARG A 77 -17.30 0.61 -10.07
CA ARG A 77 -16.82 -0.74 -10.41
C ARG A 77 -16.36 -0.82 -11.87
N THR A 78 -17.10 -0.20 -12.79
CA THR A 78 -16.73 -0.12 -14.21
C THR A 78 -15.47 0.72 -14.42
N PHE A 79 -15.33 1.84 -13.70
CA PHE A 79 -14.09 2.63 -13.69
C PHE A 79 -12.88 1.77 -13.32
N LEU A 80 -12.94 1.03 -12.22
CA LEU A 80 -11.85 0.13 -11.78
C LEU A 80 -11.61 -1.02 -12.75
N ALA A 81 -12.67 -1.62 -13.31
CA ALA A 81 -12.52 -2.69 -14.29
C ALA A 81 -11.79 -2.25 -15.57
N GLY A 82 -11.84 -0.95 -15.90
CA GLY A 82 -11.10 -0.36 -17.01
C GLY A 82 -9.58 -0.35 -16.86
N PHE A 83 -9.06 -0.54 -15.63
CA PHE A 83 -7.63 -0.73 -15.38
C PHE A 83 -7.13 -2.12 -15.82
N HIS A 84 -8.06 -3.04 -16.12
CA HIS A 84 -7.77 -4.42 -16.51
C HIS A 84 -6.91 -5.19 -15.48
N ASP A 85 -7.02 -4.83 -14.22
CA ASP A 85 -6.33 -5.50 -13.11
C ASP A 85 -7.31 -6.36 -12.30
N GLY A 86 -7.08 -7.67 -12.30
CA GLY A 86 -7.89 -8.64 -11.55
C GLY A 86 -7.79 -8.53 -10.04
N HIS A 87 -6.83 -7.77 -9.50
CA HIS A 87 -6.64 -7.53 -8.07
C HIS A 87 -7.27 -6.22 -7.60
N LEU A 88 -7.58 -5.29 -8.52
CA LEU A 88 -8.18 -4.00 -8.19
C LEU A 88 -9.71 -4.10 -8.19
N LYS A 89 -10.33 -4.05 -7.01
CA LYS A 89 -11.79 -4.18 -6.85
C LYS A 89 -12.34 -3.28 -5.76
N LEU A 90 -13.56 -2.80 -5.98
CA LEU A 90 -14.35 -2.18 -4.92
C LEU A 90 -14.85 -3.27 -3.96
N LEU A 91 -14.65 -3.07 -2.66
CA LEU A 91 -15.24 -3.91 -1.63
C LEU A 91 -16.77 -3.74 -1.61
N ASP A 92 -17.48 -4.78 -1.19
CA ASP A 92 -18.93 -4.69 -1.08
C ASP A 92 -19.33 -3.69 -0.01
N ARG A 93 -20.38 -2.93 -0.30
CA ARG A 93 -20.96 -1.96 0.64
C ARG A 93 -21.36 -2.70 1.91
N GLN A 94 -20.79 -2.30 3.04
CA GLN A 94 -21.25 -2.79 4.33
C GLN A 94 -22.71 -2.40 4.52
N ALA A 95 -23.57 -3.38 4.85
CA ALA A 95 -24.98 -3.12 5.08
C ALA A 95 -25.13 -2.03 6.14
N ALA A 96 -25.97 -1.03 5.88
CA ALA A 96 -26.32 0.02 6.83
C ALA A 96 -27.09 -0.60 8.01
N GLY A 97 -26.36 -1.16 8.98
CA GLY A 97 -26.95 -1.96 10.06
C GLY A 97 -26.18 -1.90 11.38
N ALA A 98 -25.00 -1.33 11.41
CA ALA A 98 -24.33 -1.01 12.66
C ALA A 98 -23.76 0.41 12.55
N SER A 99 -24.35 1.36 13.27
CA SER A 99 -23.58 2.52 13.74
C SER A 99 -22.50 1.99 14.68
N ALA A 100 -21.44 1.40 14.12
CA ALA A 100 -20.19 1.32 14.84
C ALA A 100 -19.78 2.78 15.10
N PRO A 101 -19.46 3.15 16.36
CA PRO A 101 -18.94 4.47 16.61
C PRO A 101 -17.72 4.65 15.71
N THR A 102 -17.74 5.69 14.86
CA THR A 102 -16.56 6.07 14.08
C THR A 102 -15.39 6.17 15.07
N PRO A 103 -14.32 5.39 14.91
CA PRO A 103 -13.17 5.48 15.79
C PRO A 103 -12.73 6.94 15.85
N ALA A 104 -12.55 7.47 17.06
CA ALA A 104 -12.04 8.83 17.20
C ALA A 104 -10.71 8.92 16.47
N ALA A 105 -10.53 9.95 15.63
CA ALA A 105 -9.27 10.18 14.95
C ALA A 105 -8.15 10.30 16.01
N VAL A 106 -7.22 9.36 15.99
CA VAL A 106 -6.07 9.36 16.89
C VAL A 106 -4.92 10.05 16.18
N ASP A 107 -4.36 11.08 16.82
CA ASP A 107 -3.12 11.69 16.34
C ASP A 107 -1.94 10.78 16.72
N PRO A 108 -1.28 10.10 15.76
CA PRO A 108 -0.20 9.16 16.06
C PRO A 108 0.96 9.83 16.80
N ARG A 109 1.17 11.15 16.63
CA ARG A 109 2.28 11.92 17.27
C ARG A 109 2.21 11.95 18.79
N ARG A 110 1.03 11.70 19.35
CA ARG A 110 0.77 11.69 20.79
C ARG A 110 0.98 10.32 21.42
N LEU A 111 1.26 9.31 20.61
CA LEU A 111 1.43 7.93 21.04
C LEU A 111 2.92 7.59 21.28
N ASP A 112 3.15 6.48 21.98
CA ASP A 112 4.47 5.85 22.01
C ASP A 112 4.84 5.26 20.64
N ALA A 113 6.09 4.83 20.47
CA ALA A 113 6.59 4.34 19.20
C ALA A 113 5.83 3.13 18.67
N SER A 114 5.46 2.19 19.54
CA SER A 114 4.76 0.96 19.14
C SER A 114 3.37 1.29 18.62
N THR A 115 2.59 2.01 19.42
CA THR A 115 1.21 2.36 19.09
C THR A 115 1.16 3.38 17.93
N GLY A 116 2.13 4.29 17.87
CA GLY A 116 2.30 5.26 16.80
C GLY A 116 2.61 4.63 15.45
N CYS A 117 3.60 3.72 15.40
CA CYS A 117 3.91 2.96 14.20
C CYS A 117 2.72 2.11 13.74
N ALA A 118 2.02 1.43 14.65
CA ALA A 118 0.80 0.70 14.32
C ALA A 118 -0.30 1.61 13.75
N ALA A 119 -0.48 2.81 14.31
CA ALA A 119 -1.43 3.80 13.79
C ALA A 119 -1.07 4.34 12.39
N LEU A 120 0.21 4.25 11.98
CA LEU A 120 0.64 4.56 10.61
C LEU A 120 0.36 3.42 9.62
N GLY A 121 0.01 2.23 10.10
CA GLY A 121 -0.14 1.02 9.30
C GLY A 121 1.13 0.16 9.25
N VAL A 122 2.13 0.45 10.10
CA VAL A 122 3.33 -0.38 10.22
C VAL A 122 2.99 -1.64 10.99
N LEU A 123 3.09 -2.78 10.33
CA LEU A 123 2.69 -4.08 10.88
C LEU A 123 3.89 -5.02 10.95
N ASP A 124 4.00 -5.72 12.08
CA ASP A 124 4.82 -6.93 12.17
C ASP A 124 3.93 -8.13 11.84
N GLU A 125 3.99 -8.60 10.60
CA GLU A 125 3.22 -9.78 10.17
C GLU A 125 3.82 -11.09 10.69
N GLY A 126 4.95 -11.07 11.39
CA GLY A 126 5.69 -12.25 11.83
C GLY A 126 6.20 -13.12 10.67
N ARG A 127 5.96 -12.73 9.42
CA ARG A 127 6.44 -13.38 8.21
C ARG A 127 7.86 -12.90 7.96
N HIS A 128 8.83 -13.66 8.45
CA HIS A 128 10.24 -13.41 8.16
C HIS A 128 10.88 -14.58 7.42
N ASP A 129 10.04 -15.47 6.91
CA ASP A 129 10.43 -16.70 6.24
C ASP A 129 10.59 -16.40 4.76
N TYR A 130 11.83 -16.51 4.34
CA TYR A 130 12.20 -16.50 2.94
C TYR A 130 12.31 -17.94 2.45
N SER A 131 12.11 -18.16 1.15
CA SER A 131 12.06 -19.51 0.55
C SER A 131 13.32 -20.35 0.73
N VAL A 132 14.48 -19.73 0.97
CA VAL A 132 15.78 -20.43 1.10
C VAL A 132 16.51 -20.00 2.38
N PRO A 133 17.12 -20.91 3.17
CA PRO A 133 17.85 -20.55 4.38
C PRO A 133 19.28 -20.08 4.09
N LEU A 134 19.44 -19.01 3.30
CA LEU A 134 20.75 -18.52 2.86
C LEU A 134 21.70 -18.14 4.01
N GLN A 135 21.17 -17.75 5.17
CA GLN A 135 21.98 -17.44 6.36
C GLN A 135 22.57 -18.67 7.04
N ALA A 136 22.09 -19.88 6.71
CA ALA A 136 22.65 -21.13 7.19
C ALA A 136 23.83 -21.62 6.34
N LEU A 137 24.16 -20.93 5.24
CA LEU A 137 25.28 -21.30 4.39
C LEU A 137 26.62 -21.12 5.13
N PRO A 138 27.57 -22.05 4.95
CA PRO A 138 28.94 -21.84 5.41
C PRO A 138 29.51 -20.53 4.83
N GLY A 139 30.21 -19.75 5.67
CA GLY A 139 30.80 -18.47 5.26
C GLY A 139 29.83 -17.28 5.23
N TYR A 140 28.58 -17.46 5.64
CA TYR A 140 27.68 -16.33 5.88
C TYR A 140 28.08 -15.54 7.14
N HIS A 141 28.18 -14.22 6.98
CA HIS A 141 28.39 -13.27 8.06
C HIS A 141 27.36 -12.15 7.96
N ALA A 142 26.50 -12.03 8.99
CA ALA A 142 25.51 -10.97 9.05
C ALA A 142 26.19 -9.58 9.10
N THR A 143 25.61 -8.61 8.40
CA THR A 143 26.03 -7.21 8.52
C THR A 143 25.58 -6.69 9.87
N ALA A 144 26.50 -6.21 10.69
CA ALA A 144 26.16 -5.57 11.96
C ALA A 144 25.45 -4.21 11.73
N GLY A 145 24.56 -3.84 12.65
CA GLY A 145 23.94 -2.51 12.67
C GLY A 145 22.75 -2.30 11.73
N GLY A 146 22.16 -3.39 11.21
CA GLY A 146 20.94 -3.31 10.44
C GLY A 146 19.81 -2.62 11.22
N ALA A 147 19.13 -1.75 10.51
CA ALA A 147 17.99 -0.98 10.97
C ALA A 147 16.85 -1.79 11.59
N ASP A 148 16.63 -2.95 10.98
CA ASP A 148 15.43 -3.73 11.12
C ASP A 148 15.81 -5.20 10.91
N PRO A 149 15.41 -6.11 11.82
CA PRO A 149 15.62 -7.54 11.64
C PRO A 149 14.97 -8.13 10.37
N ALA A 150 13.97 -7.46 9.78
CA ALA A 150 13.32 -7.82 8.53
C ALA A 150 14.19 -7.46 7.30
N LEU A 151 14.97 -6.37 7.36
CA LEU A 151 15.94 -5.99 6.33
C LEU A 151 17.27 -6.75 6.52
N ARG A 152 17.23 -8.05 6.28
CA ARG A 152 18.36 -8.93 6.54
C ARG A 152 19.44 -8.75 5.49
N SER A 153 20.66 -8.47 5.93
CA SER A 153 21.81 -8.40 5.04
C SER A 153 23.05 -9.07 5.63
N GLY A 154 23.95 -9.51 4.75
CA GLY A 154 25.22 -10.12 5.14
C GLY A 154 26.13 -10.36 3.95
N VAL A 155 27.30 -10.93 4.20
CA VAL A 155 28.25 -11.36 3.16
C VAL A 155 28.43 -12.87 3.24
N ILE A 156 28.43 -13.54 2.09
CA ILE A 156 28.74 -14.96 1.95
C ILE A 156 30.12 -15.08 1.31
N ALA A 157 31.07 -15.63 2.05
CA ALA A 157 32.37 -16.01 1.50
C ALA A 157 32.28 -17.40 0.85
N LEU A 158 32.61 -17.48 -0.44
CA LEU A 158 32.61 -18.71 -1.23
C LEU A 158 33.95 -19.42 -1.12
N ALA A 159 33.95 -20.73 -1.39
CA ALA A 159 35.14 -21.58 -1.26
C ALA A 159 36.27 -21.23 -2.24
N ASP A 160 35.93 -20.59 -3.37
CA ASP A 160 36.87 -20.11 -4.40
C ASP A 160 37.45 -18.72 -4.08
N GLY A 161 37.09 -18.14 -2.94
CA GLY A 161 37.55 -16.82 -2.49
C GLY A 161 36.65 -15.66 -2.92
N HIS A 162 35.61 -15.91 -3.72
CA HIS A 162 34.63 -14.89 -4.08
C HIS A 162 33.72 -14.53 -2.89
N ARG A 163 33.14 -13.34 -2.95
CA ARG A 163 32.30 -12.77 -1.89
C ARG A 163 30.99 -12.26 -2.47
N LEU A 164 29.88 -12.74 -1.94
CA LEU A 164 28.54 -12.27 -2.34
C LEU A 164 27.93 -11.43 -1.22
N GLY A 165 27.45 -10.22 -1.53
CA GLY A 165 26.54 -9.48 -0.65
C GLY A 165 25.15 -10.09 -0.75
N LEU A 166 24.51 -10.37 0.38
CA LEU A 166 23.12 -10.82 0.46
C LEU A 166 22.28 -9.67 1.00
N LEU A 167 21.31 -9.19 0.22
CA LEU A 167 20.27 -8.27 0.68
C LEU A 167 18.92 -8.97 0.52
N ARG A 168 18.17 -9.12 1.61
CA ARG A 168 16.84 -9.74 1.56
C ARG A 168 15.76 -8.70 1.80
N LEU A 169 14.79 -8.66 0.89
CA LEU A 169 13.66 -7.74 0.91
C LEU A 169 12.38 -8.54 1.13
N HIS A 170 11.79 -8.41 2.32
CA HIS A 170 10.57 -9.10 2.68
C HIS A 170 9.37 -8.65 1.82
N GLU A 171 9.23 -7.33 1.63
CA GLU A 171 8.17 -6.71 0.87
C GLU A 171 8.69 -5.38 0.31
N PHE A 172 8.16 -4.94 -0.82
CA PHE A 172 8.42 -3.63 -1.41
C PHE A 172 7.54 -2.55 -0.75
N ASP A 173 7.62 -2.41 0.57
CA ASP A 173 6.85 -1.41 1.33
C ASP A 173 7.58 -1.10 2.65
N ALA A 174 7.92 0.18 2.86
CA ALA A 174 8.59 0.62 4.08
C ALA A 174 7.77 0.38 5.35
N LEU A 175 6.44 0.25 5.26
CA LEU A 175 5.53 -0.07 6.37
C LEU A 175 5.66 -1.52 6.86
N ARG A 176 6.44 -2.37 6.19
CA ARG A 176 6.72 -3.75 6.59
C ARG A 176 8.02 -3.90 7.38
N TYR A 177 8.63 -2.77 7.76
CA TYR A 177 9.88 -2.69 8.51
C TYR A 177 9.64 -1.97 9.85
N PRO A 178 9.07 -2.65 10.86
CA PRO A 178 8.72 -2.05 12.15
C PRO A 178 9.92 -1.55 12.96
N GLY A 179 11.06 -2.24 12.90
CA GLY A 179 12.31 -1.79 13.53
C GLY A 179 12.82 -0.47 12.95
N LEU A 180 12.59 -0.20 11.67
CA LEU A 180 12.87 1.10 11.07
C LEU A 180 11.97 2.20 11.64
N CYS A 181 10.65 1.98 11.66
CA CYS A 181 9.72 2.96 12.22
C CYS A 181 10.00 3.26 13.69
N HIS A 182 10.25 2.22 14.51
CA HIS A 182 10.56 2.39 15.93
C HIS A 182 11.80 3.23 16.15
N ARG A 183 12.85 3.04 15.35
CA ARG A 183 14.08 3.85 15.45
C ARG A 183 13.83 5.31 15.08
N LEU A 184 13.02 5.55 14.04
CA LEU A 184 12.74 6.88 13.54
C LEU A 184 11.64 7.60 14.31
N TRP A 185 10.95 6.93 15.23
CA TRP A 185 9.77 7.49 15.89
C TRP A 185 9.99 8.87 16.51
N GLY A 186 11.17 9.10 17.10
CA GLY A 186 11.56 10.39 17.65
C GLY A 186 11.51 11.53 16.62
N GLN A 187 11.83 11.25 15.35
CA GLN A 187 11.70 12.20 14.23
C GLN A 187 10.27 12.22 13.69
N LEU A 188 9.67 11.04 13.46
CA LEU A 188 8.35 10.91 12.82
C LEU A 188 7.25 11.64 13.62
N ARG A 189 7.28 11.57 14.95
CA ARG A 189 6.29 12.22 15.81
C ARG A 189 6.26 13.76 15.71
N HIS A 190 7.27 14.35 15.06
CA HIS A 190 7.36 15.80 14.85
C HIS A 190 6.97 16.24 13.44
N ALA A 191 6.56 15.31 12.57
CA ALA A 191 6.08 15.65 11.24
C ALA A 191 4.74 16.42 11.29
N ASP A 192 4.51 17.27 10.30
CA ASP A 192 3.32 18.10 10.21
C ASP A 192 2.07 17.29 9.86
N ALA A 193 2.22 16.28 8.99
CA ALA A 193 1.16 15.35 8.60
C ALA A 193 1.59 13.88 8.66
N VAL A 194 0.59 12.98 8.67
CA VAL A 194 0.80 11.52 8.57
C VAL A 194 1.50 11.14 7.27
N ASN A 195 1.17 11.81 6.16
CA ASN A 195 1.81 11.56 4.87
C ASN A 195 3.31 11.90 4.91
N ASP A 196 3.70 12.95 5.63
CA ASP A 196 5.11 13.30 5.81
C ASP A 196 5.86 12.23 6.63
N MET A 197 5.19 11.59 7.60
CA MET A 197 5.77 10.46 8.33
C MET A 197 6.01 9.27 7.41
N ARG A 198 5.03 8.92 6.56
CA ARG A 198 5.16 7.83 5.60
C ARG A 198 6.25 8.10 4.57
N ALA A 199 6.31 9.32 4.02
CA ALA A 199 7.38 9.74 3.12
C ALA A 199 8.76 9.65 3.81
N THR A 200 8.89 10.14 5.03
CA THR A 200 10.14 10.04 5.82
C THR A 200 10.55 8.59 6.05
N LEU A 201 9.60 7.70 6.36
CA LEU A 201 9.87 6.28 6.55
C LEU A 201 10.37 5.64 5.25
N ASN A 202 9.73 5.94 4.12
CA ASN A 202 10.14 5.47 2.80
C ASN A 202 11.56 5.94 2.44
N ASP A 203 11.84 7.23 2.59
CA ASP A 203 13.17 7.80 2.32
C ASP A 203 14.25 7.13 3.18
N ALA A 204 13.96 6.90 4.46
CA ALA A 204 14.89 6.25 5.37
C ALA A 204 15.13 4.77 5.03
N TRP A 205 14.10 4.07 4.55
CA TRP A 205 14.21 2.69 4.11
C TRP A 205 15.10 2.58 2.86
N VAL A 206 14.87 3.43 1.86
CA VAL A 206 15.73 3.55 0.67
C VAL A 206 17.17 3.88 1.07
N ALA A 207 17.36 4.82 2.02
CA ALA A 207 18.67 5.21 2.51
C ALA A 207 19.41 4.06 3.21
N GLU A 208 18.71 3.20 3.96
CA GLU A 208 19.29 2.02 4.62
C GLU A 208 19.73 0.96 3.59
N ILE A 209 18.94 0.74 2.55
CA ILE A 209 19.31 -0.15 1.44
C ILE A 209 20.55 0.39 0.74
N ALA A 210 20.57 1.69 0.39
CA ALA A 210 21.73 2.33 -0.22
C ALA A 210 22.98 2.26 0.68
N ALA A 211 22.82 2.42 2.00
CA ALA A 211 23.90 2.27 2.96
C ALA A 211 24.43 0.83 3.00
N THR A 212 23.55 -0.17 2.90
CA THR A 212 23.92 -1.59 2.81
C THR A 212 24.74 -1.86 1.55
N LEU A 213 24.32 -1.36 0.39
CA LEU A 213 25.06 -1.53 -0.86
C LEU A 213 26.44 -0.87 -0.81
N ARG A 214 26.56 0.33 -0.20
CA ARG A 214 27.86 0.97 0.04
C ARG A 214 28.76 0.14 0.96
N ARG A 215 28.21 -0.49 2.01
CA ARG A 215 28.97 -1.40 2.89
C ARG A 215 29.48 -2.61 2.11
N PHE A 216 28.67 -3.19 1.23
CA PHE A 216 29.08 -4.29 0.36
C PHE A 216 30.24 -3.90 -0.57
N GLN A 217 30.18 -2.70 -1.17
CA GLN A 217 31.29 -2.17 -1.96
C GLN A 217 32.58 -2.03 -1.13
N GLN A 218 32.48 -1.47 0.08
CA GLN A 218 33.64 -1.31 0.99
C GLN A 218 34.21 -2.66 1.46
N GLN A 219 33.38 -3.69 1.55
CA GLN A 219 33.76 -5.05 1.91
C GLN A 219 34.33 -5.85 0.73
N GLY A 220 34.34 -5.28 -0.48
CA GLY A 220 34.86 -5.95 -1.67
C GLY A 220 34.05 -7.18 -2.05
N VAL A 221 32.72 -7.10 -1.99
CA VAL A 221 31.88 -8.16 -2.58
C VAL A 221 31.94 -8.09 -4.10
N ASP A 222 31.95 -9.25 -4.76
CA ASP A 222 32.01 -9.38 -6.21
C ASP A 222 30.64 -9.17 -6.87
N ALA A 223 29.56 -9.52 -6.16
CA ALA A 223 28.18 -9.36 -6.61
C ALA A 223 27.23 -9.23 -5.43
N VAL A 224 26.02 -8.70 -5.69
CA VAL A 224 24.93 -8.64 -4.71
C VAL A 224 23.79 -9.55 -5.16
N LEU A 225 23.44 -10.50 -4.30
CA LEU A 225 22.22 -11.28 -4.40
C LEU A 225 21.09 -10.52 -3.67
N VAL A 226 20.14 -10.02 -4.44
CA VAL A 226 18.88 -9.48 -3.91
C VAL A 226 17.88 -10.61 -3.85
N ASP A 227 17.51 -11.01 -2.64
CA ASP A 227 16.55 -12.07 -2.42
C ASP A 227 15.16 -11.51 -2.11
N VAL A 228 14.25 -11.79 -3.05
CA VAL A 228 12.82 -11.45 -3.00
C VAL A 228 11.97 -12.73 -2.94
N GLY A 229 12.54 -13.87 -2.52
CA GLY A 229 11.80 -15.10 -2.31
C GLY A 229 10.65 -14.87 -1.33
N THR A 230 9.45 -15.36 -1.68
CA THR A 230 8.18 -15.19 -0.93
C THR A 230 7.71 -13.75 -0.71
N ASN A 231 8.36 -12.77 -1.34
CA ASN A 231 7.95 -11.37 -1.32
C ASN A 231 6.60 -11.23 -2.07
N PRO A 232 5.54 -10.70 -1.41
CA PRO A 232 4.20 -10.62 -1.99
C PRO A 232 4.01 -9.45 -2.96
N GLY A 233 5.03 -8.62 -3.18
CA GLY A 233 4.93 -7.35 -3.91
C GLY A 233 5.09 -6.17 -2.96
N GLY A 234 4.26 -5.15 -3.12
CA GLY A 234 4.29 -3.93 -2.34
C GLY A 234 3.85 -2.74 -3.19
N ASP A 235 4.44 -1.58 -2.92
CA ASP A 235 4.29 -0.36 -3.71
C ASP A 235 5.28 -0.30 -4.90
N ASP A 236 5.40 0.88 -5.52
CA ASP A 236 6.30 1.15 -6.65
C ASP A 236 7.78 1.27 -6.30
N SER A 237 8.15 1.00 -5.06
CA SER A 237 9.54 1.07 -4.62
C SER A 237 10.45 0.12 -5.38
N GLY A 238 9.94 -0.95 -6.01
CA GLY A 238 10.73 -1.80 -6.91
C GLY A 238 11.48 -0.99 -7.98
N ASP A 239 10.83 -0.01 -8.60
CA ASP A 239 11.43 0.87 -9.62
C ASP A 239 12.48 1.81 -9.03
N THR A 240 12.24 2.30 -7.81
CA THR A 240 13.17 3.19 -7.12
C THR A 240 14.41 2.43 -6.65
N LEU A 241 14.21 1.27 -6.03
CA LEU A 241 15.30 0.45 -5.48
C LEU A 241 16.18 -0.16 -6.57
N ALA A 242 15.62 -0.51 -7.72
CA ALA A 242 16.40 -1.01 -8.86
C ALA A 242 17.49 -0.02 -9.31
N ARG A 243 17.28 1.29 -9.12
CA ARG A 243 18.24 2.35 -9.48
C ARG A 243 19.41 2.49 -8.51
N LEU A 244 19.40 1.74 -7.39
CA LEU A 244 20.49 1.75 -6.43
C LEU A 244 21.65 0.81 -6.79
N PHE A 245 21.44 -0.08 -7.76
CA PHE A 245 22.39 -1.10 -8.24
C PHE A 245 23.06 -0.66 -9.54
#